data_AF-D1W0W6-F1
#
_entry.id   AF-D1W0W6-F1
#
_cell.length_a   1.000
_cell.length_b   1.000
_cell.length_c   1.000
_cell.angle_alpha   90.00
_cell.angle_beta   90.00
_cell.angle_gamma   90.00
#
_symmetry.space_group_name_H-M   'P 1'
#
loop_
_entity.id
_entity.type
_entity.pdbx_description
1 polymer ?
#
loop_
_entity_poly.entity_id
_entity_poly.type
_entity_poly.pdbx_seq_one_letter_code
_entity_poly.pdbx_strand_id
1 'polypeptide(L)'
;MGKNRQERYKYETADASLYKILQQRALQHRNYPTQAEAVLWEYLKGNRLGAKFRRQHLIGQYIPDFVCLSKQLIIEVDGGYHFIGDQIISDEQRTAYLESFGYHVIRFTNEEVLADTQNVLQKIRHIMNHLNEQNKQQTVQNTTSTDKAPLLRRGGGRLQSRLIIFSAPSGSGKSTIVNWLMQEHPELKLAFSISCTSRQPRGTERDGVEYFFVSPQEFRERIDNDEFLEYEEVYEDRFYGTLKTQVDNQLKAGQNVVFDVDVKGGVNIKRFYGDRALSIFIQPPSIDELRRRLESRATDAPQVIEDRLNKAAYELTFASQFDKVVVNDDLDKAKTETLQIIQEFLRN
;
A
#
# COMPACT_ATOMS: atom_id res chain seq x y z
N MET A 1 -9.67 -40.23 14.43
CA MET A 1 -10.59 -39.08 14.52
C MET A 1 -9.91 -37.95 15.27
N GLY A 2 -9.14 -37.11 14.57
CA GLY A 2 -8.58 -35.87 15.14
C GLY A 2 -9.31 -34.70 14.51
N LYS A 3 -10.01 -33.90 15.31
CA LYS A 3 -10.77 -32.74 14.84
C LYS A 3 -9.80 -31.73 14.21
N ASN A 4 -9.95 -31.52 12.90
CA ASN A 4 -9.33 -30.40 12.17
C ASN A 4 -9.65 -29.10 12.91
N ARG A 5 -8.62 -28.49 13.48
CA ARG A 5 -8.69 -27.16 14.08
C ARG A 5 -8.74 -26.19 12.90
N GLN A 6 -9.95 -25.76 12.52
CA GLN A 6 -10.16 -24.73 11.50
C GLN A 6 -9.18 -23.58 11.72
N GLU A 7 -8.39 -23.29 10.69
CA GLU A 7 -7.53 -22.12 10.64
C GLU A 7 -8.39 -20.87 10.83
N ARG A 8 -8.23 -20.21 11.97
CA ARG A 8 -8.88 -18.93 12.24
C ARG A 8 -8.28 -17.90 11.30
N TYR A 9 -9.07 -17.36 10.38
CA TYR A 9 -8.73 -16.17 9.59
C TYR A 9 -8.09 -15.10 10.47
N LYS A 10 -6.77 -14.91 10.35
CA LYS A 10 -6.07 -13.75 10.87
C LYS A 10 -6.36 -12.62 9.89
N TYR A 11 -7.26 -11.72 10.29
CA TYR A 11 -7.36 -10.42 9.64
C TYR A 11 -6.06 -9.67 9.95
N GLU A 12 -5.13 -9.68 8.99
CA GLU A 12 -3.99 -8.76 8.96
C GLU A 12 -4.52 -7.42 8.43
N THR A 13 -5.13 -6.69 9.35
CA THR A 13 -5.72 -5.38 9.06
C THR A 13 -4.67 -4.28 9.11
N ALA A 14 -3.43 -4.56 9.49
CA ALA A 14 -2.39 -3.59 9.83
C ALA A 14 -1.19 -3.65 8.88
N ASP A 15 -0.47 -2.54 8.77
CA ASP A 15 0.78 -2.46 8.02
C ASP A 15 1.88 -3.32 8.67
N ALA A 16 2.46 -4.27 7.94
CA ALA A 16 3.48 -5.20 8.45
C ALA A 16 4.78 -4.49 8.88
N SER A 17 5.11 -3.35 8.27
CA SER A 17 6.34 -2.59 8.54
C SER A 17 6.29 -1.84 9.88
N LEU A 18 5.10 -1.31 10.22
CA LEU A 18 4.84 -0.60 11.48
C LEU A 18 4.27 -1.52 12.57
N TYR A 19 3.95 -2.77 12.22
CA TYR A 19 3.26 -3.71 13.09
C TYR A 19 3.92 -3.85 14.45
N LYS A 20 5.26 -3.97 14.52
CA LYS A 20 5.96 -4.13 15.80
C LYS A 20 5.87 -2.88 16.69
N ILE A 21 5.99 -1.70 16.11
CA ILE A 21 5.95 -0.41 16.84
C ILE A 21 4.52 -0.14 17.32
N LEU A 22 3.56 -0.23 16.40
CA LEU A 22 2.16 -0.01 16.73
C LEU A 22 1.60 -1.11 17.63
N GLN A 23 2.11 -2.35 17.55
CA GLN A 23 1.75 -3.41 18.50
C GLN A 23 2.21 -3.08 19.92
N GLN A 24 3.39 -2.49 20.12
CA GLN A 24 3.83 -2.03 21.43
C GLN A 24 2.94 -0.90 21.98
N ARG A 25 2.60 0.09 21.15
CA ARG A 25 1.64 1.15 21.51
C ARG A 25 0.25 0.58 21.85
N ALA A 26 -0.26 -0.33 21.02
CA ALA A 26 -1.54 -1.00 21.25
C ALA A 26 -1.54 -1.83 22.55
N LEU A 27 -0.41 -2.48 22.90
CA LEU A 27 -0.25 -3.19 24.17
C LEU A 27 -0.25 -2.20 25.35
N GLN A 28 0.44 -1.08 25.22
CA GLN A 28 0.43 -0.01 26.23
C GLN A 28 -0.99 0.52 26.48
N HIS A 29 -1.74 0.84 25.42
CA HIS A 29 -3.11 1.34 25.54
C HIS A 29 -4.05 0.30 26.19
N ARG A 30 -3.85 -1.00 25.91
CA ARG A 30 -4.63 -2.08 26.57
C ARG A 30 -4.32 -2.23 28.06
N ASN A 31 -3.11 -1.89 28.48
CA ASN A 31 -2.66 -1.98 29.87
C ASN A 31 -3.04 -0.74 30.67
N TYR A 32 -3.16 0.41 30.01
CA TYR A 32 -3.46 1.70 30.63
C TYR A 32 -4.63 2.41 29.90
N PRO A 33 -5.84 1.81 29.86
CA PRO A 33 -7.00 2.43 29.23
C PRO A 33 -7.52 3.61 30.05
N THR A 34 -8.23 4.53 29.41
CA THR A 34 -9.02 5.54 30.14
C THR A 34 -10.13 4.87 30.96
N GLN A 35 -10.69 5.59 31.95
CA GLN A 35 -11.80 5.09 32.75
C GLN A 35 -13.03 4.75 31.87
N ALA A 36 -13.32 5.58 30.87
CA ALA A 36 -14.41 5.39 29.93
C ALA A 36 -14.18 4.15 29.04
N GLU A 37 -12.99 3.99 28.46
CA GLU A 37 -12.63 2.77 27.71
C GLU A 37 -12.78 1.51 28.56
N ALA A 38 -12.31 1.54 29.81
CA ALA A 38 -12.40 0.41 30.72
C ALA A 38 -13.87 0.04 31.00
N VAL A 39 -14.71 1.04 31.29
CA VAL A 39 -16.16 0.85 31.50
C VAL A 39 -16.81 0.27 30.24
N LEU A 40 -16.59 0.88 29.08
CA LEU A 40 -17.21 0.43 27.82
C LEU A 40 -16.75 -0.98 27.44
N TRP A 41 -15.48 -1.32 27.68
CA TRP A 41 -14.93 -2.64 27.39
C TRP A 41 -15.62 -3.78 28.16
N GLU A 42 -16.07 -3.54 29.40
CA GLU A 42 -16.82 -4.53 30.19
C GLU A 42 -18.13 -4.96 29.50
N TYR A 43 -18.72 -4.07 28.70
CA TYR A 43 -19.95 -4.34 27.95
C TYR A 43 -19.68 -4.84 26.53
N LEU A 44 -18.55 -4.49 25.91
CA LEU A 44 -18.18 -4.95 24.56
C LEU A 44 -17.55 -6.34 24.55
N LYS A 45 -16.82 -6.72 25.63
CA LYS A 45 -16.12 -8.00 25.69
C LYS A 45 -17.08 -9.19 25.76
N GLY A 46 -16.64 -10.35 25.27
CA GLY A 46 -17.39 -11.60 25.42
C GLY A 46 -18.67 -11.71 24.57
N ASN A 47 -18.77 -10.96 23.46
CA ASN A 47 -19.89 -11.04 22.51
C ASN A 47 -21.26 -10.63 23.11
N ARG A 48 -21.26 -9.78 24.15
CA ARG A 48 -22.46 -9.34 24.88
C ARG A 48 -23.43 -8.50 24.03
N LEU A 49 -22.95 -7.90 22.94
CA LEU A 49 -23.76 -7.16 21.97
C LEU A 49 -24.15 -7.97 20.72
N GLY A 50 -23.96 -9.29 20.74
CA GLY A 50 -24.25 -10.16 19.59
C GLY A 50 -23.24 -10.05 18.44
N ALA A 51 -22.15 -9.28 18.61
CA ALA A 51 -21.00 -9.30 17.72
C ALA A 51 -19.68 -9.21 18.49
N LYS A 52 -18.61 -9.69 17.85
CA LYS A 52 -17.27 -9.75 18.47
C LYS A 52 -16.56 -8.42 18.31
N PHE A 53 -16.23 -7.81 19.43
CA PHE A 53 -15.36 -6.63 19.49
C PHE A 53 -13.92 -7.01 19.85
N ARG A 54 -12.98 -6.22 19.35
CA ARG A 54 -11.55 -6.24 19.69
C ARG A 54 -11.17 -4.85 20.19
N ARG A 55 -10.31 -4.77 21.20
CA ARG A 55 -9.77 -3.51 21.70
C ARG A 55 -8.38 -3.22 21.14
N GLN A 56 -8.09 -1.97 20.79
CA GLN A 56 -6.78 -1.50 20.32
C GLN A 56 -6.26 -2.39 19.19
N HIS A 57 -7.10 -2.71 18.21
CA HIS A 57 -6.77 -3.65 17.13
C HIS A 57 -6.32 -2.87 15.91
N LEU A 58 -5.07 -3.09 15.50
CA LEU A 58 -4.43 -2.35 14.43
C LEU A 58 -5.19 -2.41 13.10
N ILE A 59 -5.44 -1.26 12.49
CA ILE A 59 -6.04 -1.11 11.16
C ILE A 59 -5.17 -0.12 10.38
N GLY A 60 -4.54 -0.59 9.33
CA GLY A 60 -3.48 0.11 8.62
C GLY A 60 -2.38 0.53 9.58
N GLN A 61 -2.16 1.84 9.67
CA GLN A 61 -1.21 2.46 10.58
C GLN A 61 -1.86 2.97 11.88
N TYR A 62 -3.14 2.66 12.09
CA TYR A 62 -3.97 3.21 13.15
C TYR A 62 -4.32 2.18 14.22
N ILE A 63 -4.55 2.67 15.45
CA ILE A 63 -4.95 1.87 16.60
C ILE A 63 -6.28 2.45 17.14
N PRO A 64 -7.45 1.94 16.70
CA PRO A 64 -8.74 2.33 17.25
C PRO A 64 -8.99 1.70 18.62
N ASP A 65 -9.72 2.40 19.48
CA ASP A 65 -10.04 1.89 20.83
C ASP A 65 -10.79 0.58 20.79
N PHE A 66 -11.83 0.50 19.96
CA PHE A 66 -12.55 -0.73 19.69
C PHE A 66 -12.91 -0.91 18.21
N VAL A 67 -12.96 -2.16 17.77
CA VAL A 67 -13.45 -2.52 16.43
C VAL A 67 -14.25 -3.81 16.44
N CYS A 68 -15.35 -3.81 15.69
CA CYS A 68 -16.09 -4.98 15.28
C CYS A 68 -15.85 -5.26 13.79
N LEU A 69 -14.90 -6.14 13.49
CA LEU A 69 -14.52 -6.47 12.11
C LEU A 69 -15.69 -7.01 11.29
N SER A 70 -16.53 -7.86 11.88
CA SER A 70 -17.67 -8.48 11.18
C SER A 70 -18.75 -7.48 10.76
N LYS A 71 -18.74 -6.29 11.37
CA LYS A 71 -19.69 -5.20 11.07
C LYS A 71 -19.00 -4.00 10.44
N GLN A 72 -17.67 -4.09 10.20
CA GLN A 72 -16.81 -2.97 9.84
C GLN A 72 -17.12 -1.71 10.66
N LEU A 73 -17.19 -1.85 11.99
CA LEU A 73 -17.51 -0.74 12.89
C LEU A 73 -16.33 -0.45 13.81
N ILE A 74 -15.90 0.80 13.88
CA ILE A 74 -14.90 1.32 14.81
C ILE A 74 -15.59 2.21 15.84
N ILE A 75 -15.18 2.09 17.10
CA ILE A 75 -15.62 2.94 18.19
C ILE A 75 -14.38 3.59 18.81
N GLU A 76 -14.39 4.91 18.92
CA GLU A 76 -13.36 5.69 19.60
C GLU A 76 -13.94 6.39 20.82
N VAL A 77 -13.17 6.42 21.90
CA VAL A 77 -13.53 7.04 23.17
C VAL A 77 -12.52 8.15 23.47
N ASP A 78 -13.00 9.39 23.40
CA ASP A 78 -12.27 10.66 23.50
C ASP A 78 -11.28 10.94 22.35
N GLY A 79 -11.72 11.77 21.38
CA GLY A 79 -11.04 12.06 20.11
C GLY A 79 -9.83 12.99 20.21
N GLY A 80 -8.83 12.63 21.00
CA GLY A 80 -7.54 13.32 21.01
C GLY A 80 -6.75 13.15 19.70
N TYR A 81 -5.62 13.87 19.56
CA TYR A 81 -4.72 13.76 18.41
C TYR A 81 -4.19 12.33 18.25
N HIS A 82 -4.41 11.72 17.08
CA HIS A 82 -3.78 10.44 16.76
C HIS A 82 -2.70 10.60 15.70
N PHE A 83 -1.73 9.70 15.77
CA PHE A 83 -0.56 9.73 14.92
C PHE A 83 -0.69 8.70 13.79
N ILE A 84 -0.37 9.10 12.56
CA ILE A 84 0.04 8.17 11.50
C ILE A 84 1.56 8.23 11.46
N GLY A 85 2.21 7.16 11.93
CA GLY A 85 3.67 7.18 12.17
C GLY A 85 4.03 8.19 13.27
N ASP A 86 4.67 9.29 12.86
CA ASP A 86 5.12 10.40 13.72
C ASP A 86 4.33 11.70 13.51
N GLN A 87 3.36 11.73 12.59
CA GLN A 87 2.56 12.93 12.28
C GLN A 87 1.20 12.88 12.98
N ILE A 88 0.83 13.99 13.63
CA ILE A 88 -0.52 14.22 14.16
C ILE A 88 -1.46 14.49 12.98
N ILE A 89 -2.52 13.69 12.84
CA ILE A 89 -3.54 13.88 11.81
C ILE A 89 -4.85 14.39 12.40
N SER A 90 -5.65 15.09 11.60
CA SER A 90 -6.96 15.59 12.05
C SER A 90 -7.98 14.45 12.16
N ASP A 91 -9.05 14.69 12.93
CA ASP A 91 -10.16 13.74 13.10
C ASP A 91 -10.87 13.41 11.79
N GLU A 92 -10.96 14.35 10.85
CA GLU A 92 -11.53 14.14 9.52
C GLU A 92 -10.64 13.24 8.66
N GLN A 93 -9.33 13.51 8.64
CA GLN A 93 -8.35 12.67 7.93
C GLN A 93 -8.32 11.25 8.51
N ARG A 94 -8.45 11.13 9.84
CA ARG A 94 -8.55 9.85 10.55
C ARG A 94 -9.80 9.08 10.15
N THR A 95 -10.95 9.74 10.13
CA THR A 95 -12.20 9.14 9.68
C THR A 95 -12.07 8.67 8.24
N ALA A 96 -11.63 9.54 7.33
CA ALA A 96 -11.47 9.21 5.92
C ALA A 96 -10.50 8.03 5.70
N TYR A 97 -9.40 7.98 6.45
CA TYR A 97 -8.45 6.87 6.40
C TYR A 97 -9.12 5.55 6.79
N LEU A 98 -9.86 5.51 7.89
CA LEU A 98 -10.50 4.28 8.37
C LEU A 98 -11.70 3.87 7.51
N GLU A 99 -12.46 4.84 7.02
CA GLU A 99 -13.56 4.65 6.07
C GLU A 99 -13.07 4.12 4.73
N SER A 100 -11.83 4.44 4.32
CA SER A 100 -11.22 3.86 3.11
C SER A 100 -11.05 2.34 3.20
N PHE A 101 -10.92 1.79 4.41
CA PHE A 101 -10.92 0.34 4.67
C PHE A 101 -12.34 -0.22 4.85
N GLY A 102 -13.37 0.58 4.58
CA GLY A 102 -14.78 0.24 4.70
C GLY A 102 -15.30 0.26 6.14
N TYR A 103 -14.57 0.84 7.09
CA TYR A 103 -15.06 0.96 8.47
C TYR A 103 -15.93 2.18 8.67
N HIS A 104 -17.09 2.00 9.28
CA HIS A 104 -17.84 3.10 9.86
C HIS A 104 -17.24 3.46 11.22
N VAL A 105 -16.93 4.74 11.44
CA VAL A 105 -16.31 5.23 12.68
C VAL A 105 -17.34 5.99 13.50
N ILE A 106 -17.52 5.61 14.77
CA ILE A 106 -18.33 6.36 15.73
C ILE A 106 -17.49 6.77 16.94
N ARG A 107 -17.77 7.95 17.48
CA ARG A 107 -17.00 8.55 18.57
C ARG A 107 -17.91 8.88 19.75
N PHE A 108 -17.37 8.70 20.95
CA PHE A 108 -17.99 9.12 22.19
C PHE A 108 -16.97 9.90 23.02
N THR A 109 -17.40 10.96 23.70
CA THR A 109 -16.54 11.60 24.69
C THR A 109 -16.42 10.74 25.95
N ASN A 110 -15.37 10.96 26.74
CA ASN A 110 -15.24 10.32 28.05
C ASN A 110 -16.47 10.57 28.94
N GLU A 111 -17.00 11.80 28.92
CA GLU A 111 -18.18 12.20 29.69
C GLU A 111 -19.44 11.46 29.24
N GLU A 112 -19.67 11.31 27.94
CA GLU A 112 -20.83 10.57 27.41
C GLU A 112 -20.84 9.12 27.87
N VAL A 113 -19.68 8.45 27.84
CA VAL A 113 -19.56 7.03 28.23
C VAL A 113 -19.78 6.86 29.74
N LEU A 114 -19.24 7.76 30.55
CA LEU A 114 -19.31 7.67 32.02
C LEU A 114 -20.67 8.13 32.57
N ALA A 115 -21.33 9.10 31.93
CA ALA A 115 -22.61 9.62 32.36
C ALA A 115 -23.77 8.65 32.06
N ASP A 116 -23.79 8.05 30.86
CA ASP A 116 -24.84 7.11 30.47
C ASP A 116 -24.34 6.02 29.50
N THR A 117 -23.67 5.01 30.07
CA THR A 117 -23.18 3.87 29.30
C THR A 117 -24.32 3.10 28.61
N GLN A 118 -25.54 3.08 29.17
CA GLN A 118 -26.65 2.35 28.55
C GLN A 118 -27.10 3.01 27.25
N ASN A 119 -27.19 4.34 27.22
CA ASN A 119 -27.48 5.08 25.99
C ASN A 119 -26.37 4.87 24.93
N VAL A 120 -25.10 4.90 25.32
CA VAL A 120 -23.97 4.60 24.42
C VAL A 120 -24.10 3.20 23.79
N LEU A 121 -24.44 2.19 24.59
CA LEU A 121 -24.66 0.83 24.09
C LEU A 121 -25.88 0.74 23.15
N GLN A 122 -26.94 1.50 23.41
CA GLN A 122 -28.09 1.58 22.51
C GLN A 122 -27.70 2.19 21.17
N LYS A 123 -26.94 3.31 21.16
CA LYS A 123 -26.40 3.92 19.94
C LYS A 123 -25.56 2.92 19.13
N ILE A 124 -24.64 2.20 19.80
CA ILE A 124 -23.81 1.16 19.15
C ILE A 124 -24.69 0.07 18.51
N ARG A 125 -25.68 -0.47 19.24
CA ARG A 125 -26.58 -1.51 18.69
C ARG A 125 -27.38 -1.02 17.50
N HIS A 126 -27.91 0.20 17.59
CA HIS A 126 -28.69 0.81 16.52
C HIS A 126 -27.87 0.90 15.23
N ILE A 127 -26.64 1.40 15.31
CA ILE A 127 -25.71 1.50 14.19
C ILE A 127 -25.35 0.11 13.65
N MET A 128 -25.04 -0.85 14.53
CA MET A 128 -24.75 -2.23 14.12
C MET A 128 -25.90 -2.89 13.37
N ASN A 129 -27.15 -2.56 13.69
CA ASN A 129 -28.34 -3.07 13.02
C ASN A 129 -28.52 -2.41 11.65
N HIS A 130 -28.37 -1.09 11.56
CA HIS A 130 -28.45 -0.38 10.29
C HIS A 130 -27.36 -0.80 9.29
N LEU A 131 -26.13 -1.02 9.76
CA LEU A 131 -25.06 -1.55 8.92
C LEU A 131 -25.37 -2.96 8.40
N ASN A 132 -26.15 -3.77 9.14
CA ASN A 132 -26.61 -5.07 8.61
C ASN A 132 -27.72 -4.94 7.57
N GLU A 133 -28.61 -3.97 7.74
CA GLU A 133 -29.72 -3.72 6.82
C GLU A 133 -29.23 -3.14 5.50
N GLN A 134 -28.28 -2.20 5.53
CA GLN A 134 -27.65 -1.66 4.33
C GLN A 134 -26.87 -2.73 3.55
N ASN A 135 -26.12 -3.59 4.26
CA ASN A 135 -25.42 -4.72 3.65
C ASN A 135 -26.39 -5.77 3.07
N LYS A 136 -27.57 -5.98 3.68
CA LYS A 136 -28.65 -6.85 3.17
C LYS A 136 -29.38 -6.23 1.97
N GLN A 137 -29.65 -4.92 1.99
CA GLN A 137 -30.31 -4.22 0.89
C GLN A 137 -29.40 -4.12 -0.34
N GLN A 138 -28.08 -3.93 -0.15
CA GLN A 138 -27.10 -4.04 -1.24
C GLN A 138 -26.96 -5.46 -1.81
N THR A 139 -27.24 -6.52 -1.03
CA THR A 139 -27.27 -7.90 -1.57
C THR A 139 -28.57 -8.23 -2.31
N VAL A 140 -29.68 -7.52 -2.04
CA VAL A 140 -31.00 -7.79 -2.66
C VAL A 140 -31.31 -6.84 -3.83
N GLN A 141 -30.76 -5.63 -3.87
CA GLN A 141 -30.95 -4.66 -4.97
C GLN A 141 -29.93 -4.82 -6.12
N ASN A 142 -28.84 -5.56 -5.91
CA ASN A 142 -27.84 -5.83 -6.95
C ASN A 142 -28.25 -6.86 -8.01
N THR A 143 -29.53 -7.20 -8.12
CA THR A 143 -30.05 -7.97 -9.28
C THR A 143 -30.50 -7.12 -10.46
N THR A 144 -30.66 -5.79 -10.34
CA THR A 144 -31.06 -4.97 -11.50
C THR A 144 -30.73 -3.48 -11.32
N SER A 145 -29.48 -3.10 -11.57
CA SER A 145 -29.12 -1.92 -12.39
C SER A 145 -27.61 -1.67 -12.30
N THR A 146 -27.05 -1.39 -13.46
CA THR A 146 -25.65 -1.14 -13.71
C THR A 146 -25.31 0.31 -13.39
N ASP A 147 -24.45 0.53 -12.40
CA ASP A 147 -23.43 1.57 -12.48
C ASP A 147 -22.18 1.08 -11.74
N LYS A 148 -21.16 0.80 -12.54
CA LYS A 148 -19.91 0.17 -12.15
C LYS A 148 -18.85 1.27 -12.09
N ALA A 149 -18.23 1.48 -10.92
CA ALA A 149 -16.81 1.81 -10.87
C ALA A 149 -16.07 0.80 -11.78
N PRO A 150 -14.98 1.16 -12.50
CA PRO A 150 -14.50 0.39 -13.65
C PRO A 150 -14.11 -1.05 -13.25
N LEU A 151 -15.09 -1.95 -13.33
CA LEU A 151 -14.89 -3.38 -13.25
C LEU A 151 -14.26 -3.77 -14.57
N LEU A 152 -12.95 -4.05 -14.55
CA LEU A 152 -12.32 -4.91 -15.53
C LEU A 152 -13.11 -6.23 -15.55
N ARG A 153 -14.01 -6.36 -16.53
CA ARG A 153 -14.91 -7.49 -16.69
C ARG A 153 -14.09 -8.77 -16.88
N ARG A 154 -14.49 -9.85 -16.20
CA ARG A 154 -14.25 -11.22 -16.67
C ARG A 154 -14.92 -11.39 -18.05
N GLY A 155 -14.14 -11.20 -19.10
CA GLY A 155 -14.44 -11.63 -20.47
C GLY A 155 -13.52 -12.80 -20.82
N GLY A 156 -14.10 -13.88 -21.34
CA GLY A 156 -13.40 -15.12 -21.63
C GLY A 156 -12.25 -14.98 -22.65
N GLY A 157 -11.24 -15.83 -22.47
CA GLY A 157 -10.37 -16.34 -23.54
C GLY A 157 -9.38 -15.39 -24.21
N ARG A 158 -8.97 -14.28 -23.57
CA ARG A 158 -7.87 -13.42 -24.07
C ARG A 158 -6.92 -13.08 -22.93
N LEU A 159 -5.61 -13.28 -23.15
CA LEU A 159 -4.53 -12.95 -22.20
C LEU A 159 -4.76 -11.54 -21.63
N GLN A 160 -5.07 -11.45 -20.33
CA GLN A 160 -5.22 -10.17 -19.66
C GLN A 160 -3.86 -9.48 -19.54
N SER A 161 -3.76 -8.21 -19.93
CA SER A 161 -2.58 -7.38 -19.69
C SER A 161 -2.20 -7.39 -18.21
N ARG A 162 -0.91 -7.60 -17.95
CA ARG A 162 -0.32 -7.74 -16.62
C ARG A 162 0.58 -6.56 -16.26
N LEU A 163 0.96 -6.51 -15.00
CA LEU A 163 1.81 -5.47 -14.43
C LEU A 163 3.13 -6.08 -13.98
N ILE A 164 4.25 -5.43 -14.29
CA ILE A 164 5.59 -5.90 -13.99
C ILE A 164 6.30 -4.78 -13.23
N ILE A 165 6.69 -5.04 -12.01
CA ILE A 165 7.26 -4.06 -11.08
C ILE A 165 8.72 -4.39 -10.90
N PHE A 166 9.59 -3.42 -11.14
CA PHE A 166 11.00 -3.51 -10.88
C PHE A 166 11.40 -2.54 -9.77
N SER A 167 12.08 -3.07 -8.76
CA SER A 167 12.79 -2.27 -7.76
C SER A 167 14.22 -2.76 -7.63
N ALA A 168 15.12 -1.86 -7.26
CA ALA A 168 16.52 -2.20 -7.09
C ALA A 168 17.24 -1.09 -6.32
N PRO A 169 18.30 -1.41 -5.56
CA PRO A 169 19.21 -0.40 -5.08
C PRO A 169 19.85 0.38 -6.24
N SER A 170 20.10 1.67 -6.03
CA SER A 170 20.76 2.49 -7.05
C SER A 170 22.11 1.89 -7.48
N GLY A 171 22.35 1.79 -8.79
CA GLY A 171 23.56 1.19 -9.36
C GLY A 171 23.49 -0.33 -9.62
N SER A 172 22.39 -0.99 -9.30
CA SER A 172 22.23 -2.45 -9.49
C SER A 172 21.91 -2.89 -10.92
N GLY A 173 21.83 -1.97 -11.88
CA GLY A 173 21.64 -2.28 -13.32
C GLY A 173 20.19 -2.46 -13.79
N LYS A 174 19.19 -2.17 -12.94
CA LYS A 174 17.75 -2.24 -13.25
C LYS A 174 17.37 -1.58 -14.58
N SER A 175 17.71 -0.30 -14.76
CA SER A 175 17.31 0.45 -15.97
C SER A 175 17.93 -0.15 -17.24
N THR A 176 19.13 -0.73 -17.15
CA THR A 176 19.77 -1.44 -18.28
C THR A 176 18.97 -2.68 -18.66
N ILE A 177 18.52 -3.47 -17.69
CA ILE A 177 17.70 -4.68 -17.93
C ILE A 177 16.33 -4.29 -18.49
N VAL A 178 15.65 -3.30 -17.90
CA VAL A 178 14.32 -2.84 -18.34
C VAL A 178 14.38 -2.30 -19.77
N ASN A 179 15.34 -1.44 -20.08
CA ASN A 179 15.49 -0.88 -21.44
C ASN A 179 15.78 -1.98 -22.46
N TRP A 180 16.65 -2.95 -22.12
CA TRP A 180 16.93 -4.09 -22.97
C TRP A 180 15.67 -4.94 -23.23
N LEU A 181 14.87 -5.25 -22.20
CA LEU A 181 13.59 -5.96 -22.35
C LEU A 181 12.62 -5.21 -23.28
N MET A 182 12.53 -3.88 -23.14
CA MET A 182 11.62 -3.09 -23.96
C MET A 182 12.07 -2.97 -25.42
N GLN A 183 13.38 -2.94 -25.68
CA GLN A 183 13.95 -2.78 -27.02
C GLN A 183 14.06 -4.11 -27.78
N GLU A 184 14.58 -5.14 -27.13
CA GLU A 184 14.91 -6.42 -27.77
C GLU A 184 13.75 -7.42 -27.73
N HIS A 185 12.74 -7.20 -26.87
CA HIS A 185 11.59 -8.10 -26.71
C HIS A 185 10.23 -7.42 -26.94
N PRO A 186 9.99 -6.83 -28.14
CA PRO A 186 8.73 -6.17 -28.46
C PRO A 186 7.51 -7.09 -28.42
N GLU A 187 7.71 -8.42 -28.53
CA GLU A 187 6.67 -9.43 -28.38
C GLU A 187 5.99 -9.42 -27.00
N LEU A 188 6.69 -8.93 -25.97
CA LEU A 188 6.16 -8.80 -24.61
C LEU A 188 5.19 -7.63 -24.46
N LYS A 189 5.11 -6.73 -25.45
CA LYS A 189 4.25 -5.54 -25.45
C LYS A 189 4.38 -4.69 -24.18
N LEU A 190 5.61 -4.46 -23.74
CA LEU A 190 5.89 -3.68 -22.53
C LEU A 190 5.64 -2.17 -22.79
N ALA A 191 5.01 -1.51 -21.83
CA ALA A 191 4.86 -0.05 -21.79
C ALA A 191 5.36 0.47 -20.45
N PHE A 192 6.30 1.43 -20.50
CA PHE A 192 6.86 2.01 -19.28
C PHE A 192 5.88 3.00 -18.64
N SER A 193 5.67 2.88 -17.33
CA SER A 193 4.91 3.84 -16.54
C SER A 193 5.85 4.95 -16.08
N ILE A 194 5.73 6.12 -16.71
CA ILE A 194 6.52 7.31 -16.39
C ILE A 194 5.93 7.97 -15.14
N SER A 195 6.66 7.97 -14.03
CA SER A 195 6.19 8.61 -12.80
C SER A 195 6.11 10.14 -12.94
N CYS A 196 5.20 10.74 -12.18
CA CYS A 196 5.10 12.18 -11.96
C CYS A 196 6.04 12.58 -10.82
N THR A 197 6.60 13.79 -10.86
CA THR A 197 7.38 14.34 -9.74
C THR A 197 7.29 15.86 -9.69
N SER A 198 7.35 16.41 -8.47
CA SER A 198 7.39 17.86 -8.25
C SER A 198 8.79 18.46 -8.20
N ARG A 199 9.85 17.62 -8.32
CA ARG A 199 11.21 18.14 -8.41
C ARG A 199 11.46 18.76 -9.78
N GLN A 200 12.48 19.61 -9.86
CA GLN A 200 12.98 20.08 -11.15
C GLN A 200 13.74 18.96 -11.91
N PRO A 201 13.69 18.97 -13.26
CA PRO A 201 14.54 18.10 -14.09
C PRO A 201 16.03 18.33 -13.79
N ARG A 202 16.84 17.29 -13.94
CA ARG A 202 18.29 17.33 -13.76
C ARG A 202 18.98 17.11 -15.09
N GLY A 203 20.01 17.91 -15.38
CA GLY A 203 20.89 17.71 -16.53
C GLY A 203 20.10 17.67 -17.84
N THR A 204 20.02 16.48 -18.45
CA THR A 204 19.39 16.24 -19.76
C THR A 204 18.02 15.58 -19.67
N GLU A 205 17.43 15.45 -18.49
CA GLU A 205 16.08 14.89 -18.32
C GLU A 205 15.03 15.73 -19.06
N ARG A 206 14.05 15.05 -19.65
CA ARG A 206 12.98 15.65 -20.44
C ARG A 206 11.62 15.23 -19.90
N ASP A 207 10.70 16.20 -19.89
CA ASP A 207 9.31 15.97 -19.52
C ASP A 207 8.67 14.92 -20.43
N GLY A 208 7.92 13.99 -19.80
CA GLY A 208 7.28 12.87 -20.49
C GLY A 208 8.25 11.80 -21.02
N VAL A 209 9.52 11.85 -20.62
CA VAL A 209 10.51 10.79 -20.93
C VAL A 209 10.94 10.10 -19.64
N GLU A 210 11.65 10.79 -18.74
CA GLU A 210 12.05 10.23 -17.45
C GLU A 210 10.98 10.40 -16.38
N TYR A 211 10.35 11.58 -16.34
CA TYR A 211 9.24 11.90 -15.44
C TYR A 211 8.26 12.87 -16.13
N PHE A 212 7.02 12.92 -15.62
CA PHE A 212 6.18 14.10 -15.77
C PHE A 212 6.53 15.09 -14.67
N PHE A 213 7.12 16.23 -15.03
CA PHE A 213 7.54 17.27 -14.10
C PHE A 213 6.41 18.26 -13.90
N VAL A 214 5.84 18.28 -12.71
CA VAL A 214 4.74 19.16 -12.32
C VAL A 214 5.20 20.09 -11.19
N SER A 215 4.43 21.15 -10.90
CA SER A 215 4.69 21.94 -9.70
C SER A 215 4.27 21.17 -8.43
N PRO A 216 4.82 21.48 -7.23
CA PRO A 216 4.31 20.91 -5.98
C PRO A 216 2.82 21.20 -5.76
N GLN A 217 2.36 22.37 -6.16
CA GLN A 217 0.94 22.73 -6.12
C GLN A 217 0.10 21.81 -7.01
N GLU A 218 0.48 21.67 -8.28
CA GLU A 218 -0.21 20.78 -9.23
C GLU A 218 -0.17 19.32 -8.76
N PHE A 219 0.95 18.88 -8.17
CA PHE A 219 1.03 17.52 -7.61
C PHE A 219 0.00 17.33 -6.49
N ARG A 220 -0.13 18.31 -5.57
CA ARG A 220 -1.15 18.28 -4.51
C ARG A 220 -2.57 18.30 -5.06
N GLU A 221 -2.84 19.13 -6.06
CA GLU A 221 -4.15 19.15 -6.74
C GLU A 221 -4.49 17.78 -7.34
N ARG A 222 -3.50 17.09 -7.92
CA ARG A 222 -3.67 15.71 -8.43
C ARG A 222 -3.85 14.67 -7.33
N ILE A 223 -3.24 14.86 -6.16
CA ILE A 223 -3.52 14.06 -4.96
C ILE A 223 -4.98 14.25 -4.54
N ASP A 224 -5.44 15.51 -4.43
CA ASP A 224 -6.81 15.86 -4.03
C ASP A 224 -7.86 15.29 -5.00
N ASN A 225 -7.50 15.19 -6.29
CA ASN A 225 -8.32 14.59 -7.34
C ASN A 225 -8.23 13.05 -7.42
N ASP A 226 -7.52 12.38 -6.50
CA ASP A 226 -7.31 10.93 -6.49
C ASP A 226 -6.69 10.38 -7.81
N GLU A 227 -5.81 11.15 -8.45
CA GLU A 227 -5.22 10.79 -9.75
C GLU A 227 -4.06 9.79 -9.66
N PHE A 228 -3.48 9.61 -8.47
CA PHE A 228 -2.31 8.77 -8.24
C PHE A 228 -2.67 7.37 -7.75
N LEU A 229 -2.06 6.36 -8.37
CA LEU A 229 -2.06 4.98 -7.90
C LEU A 229 -1.30 4.84 -6.57
N GLU A 230 -0.14 5.51 -6.51
CA GLU A 230 0.70 5.66 -5.35
C GLU A 230 1.46 6.98 -5.46
N TYR A 231 1.81 7.56 -4.31
CA TYR A 231 2.70 8.72 -4.23
C TYR A 231 3.42 8.75 -2.89
N GLU A 232 4.58 9.39 -2.86
CA GLU A 232 5.36 9.64 -1.64
C GLU A 232 5.97 11.05 -1.69
N GLU A 233 5.89 11.76 -0.57
CA GLU A 233 6.69 12.97 -0.32
C GLU A 233 8.03 12.54 0.28
N VAL A 234 9.10 12.63 -0.53
CA VAL A 234 10.43 12.16 -0.11
C VAL A 234 11.18 13.26 0.65
N TYR A 235 10.95 14.51 0.27
CA TYR A 235 11.39 15.71 0.98
C TYR A 235 10.27 16.76 0.89
N GLU A 236 10.33 17.80 1.70
CA GLU A 236 9.42 18.94 1.62
C GLU A 236 9.25 19.41 0.17
N ASP A 237 8.00 19.40 -0.30
CA ASP A 237 7.59 19.77 -1.67
C ASP A 237 8.19 18.91 -2.79
N ARG A 238 8.79 17.76 -2.48
CA ARG A 238 9.37 16.79 -3.44
C ARG A 238 8.60 15.48 -3.41
N PHE A 239 7.56 15.44 -4.21
CA PHE A 239 6.68 14.32 -4.42
C PHE A 239 7.12 13.49 -5.62
N TYR A 240 6.81 12.20 -5.55
CA TYR A 240 6.89 11.26 -6.65
C TYR A 240 5.62 10.42 -6.64
N GLY A 241 5.11 10.03 -7.80
CA GLY A 241 3.93 9.18 -7.85
C GLY A 241 3.59 8.68 -9.24
N THR A 242 2.68 7.72 -9.30
CA THR A 242 2.31 7.02 -10.53
C THR A 242 0.86 7.35 -10.91
N LEU A 243 0.61 7.89 -12.10
CA LEU A 243 -0.74 8.30 -12.51
C LEU A 243 -1.61 7.09 -12.89
N LYS A 244 -2.82 7.00 -12.31
CA LYS A 244 -3.80 5.94 -12.64
C LYS A 244 -4.16 5.95 -14.12
N THR A 245 -4.36 7.15 -14.68
CA THR A 245 -4.79 7.35 -16.07
C THR A 245 -3.78 6.78 -17.07
N GLN A 246 -2.49 6.93 -16.79
CA GLN A 246 -1.43 6.39 -17.65
C GLN A 246 -1.48 4.85 -17.67
N VAL A 247 -1.52 4.23 -16.49
CA VAL A 247 -1.59 2.77 -16.33
C VAL A 247 -2.84 2.22 -17.03
N ASP A 248 -3.99 2.85 -16.79
CA ASP A 248 -5.25 2.43 -17.39
C ASP A 248 -5.26 2.51 -18.92
N ASN A 249 -4.68 3.57 -19.49
CA ASN A 249 -4.59 3.74 -20.94
C ASN A 249 -3.69 2.67 -21.57
N GLN A 250 -2.54 2.36 -20.96
CA GLN A 250 -1.64 1.31 -21.43
C GLN A 250 -2.27 -0.07 -21.34
N LEU A 251 -2.94 -0.39 -20.22
CA LEU A 251 -3.65 -1.65 -20.06
C LEU A 251 -4.78 -1.80 -21.08
N LYS A 252 -5.57 -0.74 -21.34
CA LYS A 252 -6.63 -0.71 -22.38
C LYS A 252 -6.08 -0.90 -23.79
N ALA A 253 -4.86 -0.43 -24.05
CA ALA A 253 -4.15 -0.66 -25.32
C ALA A 253 -3.63 -2.10 -25.49
N GLY A 254 -3.82 -2.97 -24.49
CA GLY A 254 -3.35 -4.36 -24.53
C GLY A 254 -1.85 -4.50 -24.25
N GLN A 255 -1.26 -3.52 -23.56
CA GLN A 255 0.16 -3.52 -23.19
C GLN A 255 0.34 -4.00 -21.74
N ASN A 256 1.46 -4.65 -21.47
CA ASN A 256 1.88 -4.99 -20.12
C ASN A 256 2.64 -3.79 -19.53
N VAL A 257 2.22 -3.33 -18.36
CA VAL A 257 2.77 -2.09 -17.77
C VAL A 257 4.00 -2.43 -16.95
N VAL A 258 5.09 -1.70 -17.19
CA VAL A 258 6.35 -1.81 -16.46
C VAL A 258 6.49 -0.62 -15.51
N PHE A 259 6.64 -0.91 -14.22
CA PHE A 259 6.95 0.08 -13.19
C PHE A 259 8.42 -0.01 -12.84
N ASP A 260 9.10 1.14 -12.84
CA ASP A 260 10.41 1.32 -12.26
C ASP A 260 10.26 2.25 -11.04
N VAL A 261 10.18 1.66 -9.86
CA VAL A 261 9.88 2.35 -8.61
C VAL A 261 10.81 1.88 -7.49
N ASP A 262 10.90 2.67 -6.42
CA ASP A 262 11.65 2.25 -5.24
C ASP A 262 10.98 1.06 -4.52
N VAL A 263 11.63 0.57 -3.47
CA VAL A 263 11.17 -0.63 -2.75
C VAL A 263 9.82 -0.46 -2.06
N LYS A 264 9.46 0.75 -1.61
CA LYS A 264 8.18 1.02 -0.97
C LYS A 264 7.07 1.09 -2.01
N GLY A 265 7.30 1.86 -3.08
CA GLY A 265 6.39 1.94 -4.22
C GLY A 265 6.14 0.55 -4.82
N GLY A 266 7.19 -0.26 -4.98
CA GLY A 266 7.08 -1.61 -5.52
C GLY A 266 6.20 -2.53 -4.68
N VAL A 267 6.37 -2.51 -3.35
CA VAL A 267 5.52 -3.26 -2.42
C VAL A 267 4.07 -2.76 -2.45
N ASN A 268 3.86 -1.44 -2.50
CA ASN A 268 2.52 -0.83 -2.56
C ASN A 268 1.76 -1.23 -3.84
N ILE A 269 2.42 -1.12 -5.00
CA ILE A 269 1.82 -1.49 -6.29
C ILE A 269 1.52 -3.00 -6.33
N LYS A 270 2.45 -3.85 -5.84
CA LYS A 270 2.22 -5.30 -5.75
C LYS A 270 1.02 -5.63 -4.87
N ARG A 271 0.90 -4.96 -3.71
CA ARG A 271 -0.23 -5.13 -2.80
C ARG A 271 -1.55 -4.69 -3.44
N PHE A 272 -1.55 -3.62 -4.21
CA PHE A 272 -2.74 -3.10 -4.89
C PHE A 272 -3.24 -4.04 -6.00
N TYR A 273 -2.34 -4.55 -6.85
CA TYR A 273 -2.72 -5.38 -8.00
C TYR A 273 -2.70 -6.90 -7.74
N GLY A 274 -2.11 -7.36 -6.65
CA GLY A 274 -2.05 -8.77 -6.26
C GLY A 274 -1.43 -9.65 -7.35
N ASP A 275 -2.12 -10.75 -7.69
CA ASP A 275 -1.64 -11.74 -8.67
C ASP A 275 -1.57 -11.21 -10.10
N ARG A 276 -2.19 -10.06 -10.40
CA ARG A 276 -2.05 -9.40 -11.70
C ARG A 276 -0.72 -8.69 -11.87
N ALA A 277 0.02 -8.48 -10.78
CA ALA A 277 1.34 -7.90 -10.80
C ALA A 277 2.41 -8.92 -10.43
N LEU A 278 3.55 -8.84 -11.12
CA LEU A 278 4.79 -9.53 -10.77
C LEU A 278 5.79 -8.50 -10.26
N SER A 279 6.36 -8.74 -9.08
CA SER A 279 7.38 -7.88 -8.47
C SER A 279 8.76 -8.56 -8.52
N ILE A 280 9.72 -7.86 -9.14
CA ILE A 280 11.10 -8.34 -9.34
C ILE A 280 12.05 -7.36 -8.67
N PHE A 281 12.84 -7.85 -7.73
CA PHE A 281 13.91 -7.08 -7.10
C PHE A 281 15.26 -7.39 -7.77
N ILE A 282 15.91 -6.39 -8.35
CA ILE A 282 17.25 -6.54 -8.94
C ILE A 282 18.29 -6.25 -7.87
N GLN A 283 19.05 -7.27 -7.49
CA GLN A 283 20.02 -7.19 -6.41
C GLN A 283 21.46 -7.12 -6.95
N PRO A 284 22.33 -6.24 -6.43
CA PRO A 284 23.76 -6.33 -6.72
C PRO A 284 24.37 -7.58 -6.05
N PRO A 285 25.46 -8.15 -6.56
CA PRO A 285 26.04 -9.36 -5.97
C PRO A 285 26.61 -9.13 -4.58
N SER A 286 27.05 -7.91 -4.29
CA SER A 286 27.44 -7.45 -2.96
C SER A 286 27.39 -5.93 -2.85
N ILE A 287 27.41 -5.41 -1.63
CA ILE A 287 27.58 -3.97 -1.36
C ILE A 287 28.92 -3.47 -1.89
N ASP A 288 29.99 -4.27 -1.79
CA ASP A 288 31.32 -3.89 -2.29
C ASP A 288 31.34 -3.76 -3.81
N GLU A 289 30.62 -4.62 -4.52
CA GLU A 289 30.46 -4.50 -5.97
C GLU A 289 29.61 -3.27 -6.34
N LEU A 290 28.56 -2.99 -5.57
CA LEU A 290 27.76 -1.79 -5.76
C LEU A 290 28.62 -0.52 -5.58
N ARG A 291 29.46 -0.46 -4.54
CA ARG A 291 30.43 0.62 -4.31
C ARG A 291 31.35 0.79 -5.51
N ARG A 292 32.00 -0.30 -5.98
CA ARG A 292 32.88 -0.27 -7.15
C ARG A 292 32.20 0.31 -8.39
N ARG A 293 30.94 -0.08 -8.65
CA ARG A 293 30.14 0.45 -9.77
C ARG A 293 29.75 1.92 -9.63
N LEU A 294 29.53 2.40 -8.41
CA LEU A 294 29.24 3.81 -8.14
C LEU A 294 30.49 4.68 -8.31
N GLU A 295 31.62 4.23 -7.77
CA GLU A 295 32.93 4.90 -7.88
C GLU A 295 33.41 4.95 -9.33
N SER A 296 33.25 3.86 -10.10
CA SER A 296 33.71 3.79 -11.51
C SER A 296 32.98 4.76 -12.43
N ARG A 297 31.77 5.21 -12.08
CA ARG A 297 31.03 6.20 -12.87
C ARG A 297 31.59 7.61 -12.69
N ALA A 298 32.36 7.87 -11.62
CA ALA A 298 33.04 9.14 -11.35
C ALA A 298 32.15 10.40 -11.40
N THR A 299 30.84 10.24 -11.21
CA THR A 299 29.85 11.33 -11.28
C THR A 299 29.48 11.92 -9.93
N ASP A 300 29.82 11.24 -8.84
CA ASP A 300 29.35 11.55 -7.50
C ASP A 300 30.52 11.82 -6.55
N ALA A 301 30.38 12.81 -5.66
CA ALA A 301 31.34 13.07 -4.60
C ALA A 301 31.36 11.91 -3.57
N PRO A 302 32.48 11.66 -2.86
CA PRO A 302 32.60 10.53 -1.93
C PRO A 302 31.46 10.44 -0.90
N GLN A 303 31.01 11.58 -0.37
CA GLN A 303 29.91 11.62 0.61
C GLN A 303 28.57 11.17 0.01
N VAL A 304 28.30 11.50 -1.26
CA VAL A 304 27.10 11.07 -1.99
C VAL A 304 27.12 9.57 -2.25
N ILE A 305 28.31 8.98 -2.45
CA ILE A 305 28.48 7.53 -2.60
C ILE A 305 28.10 6.82 -1.31
N GLU A 306 28.56 7.31 -0.14
CA GLU A 306 28.19 6.74 1.16
C GLU A 306 26.68 6.81 1.42
N ASP A 307 26.05 7.95 1.15
CA ASP A 307 24.59 8.10 1.30
C ASP A 307 23.82 7.09 0.43
N ARG A 308 24.29 6.87 -0.80
CA ARG A 308 23.70 5.86 -1.71
C ARG A 308 23.91 4.44 -1.22
N LEU A 309 25.06 4.12 -0.63
CA LEU A 309 25.33 2.79 -0.07
C LEU A 309 24.49 2.53 1.19
N ASN A 310 24.33 3.53 2.05
CA ASN A 310 23.44 3.46 3.22
C ASN A 310 21.98 3.23 2.78
N LYS A 311 21.52 3.97 1.77
CA LYS A 311 20.19 3.76 1.18
C LYS A 311 20.07 2.37 0.56
N ALA A 312 21.08 1.90 -0.16
CA ALA A 312 21.09 0.56 -0.73
C ALA A 312 20.99 -0.54 0.33
N ALA A 313 21.71 -0.41 1.44
CA ALA A 313 21.63 -1.35 2.56
C ALA A 313 20.20 -1.41 3.15
N TYR A 314 19.53 -0.26 3.28
CA TYR A 314 18.12 -0.20 3.66
C TYR A 314 17.21 -0.87 2.61
N GLU A 315 17.38 -0.56 1.31
CA GLU A 315 16.57 -1.13 0.23
C GLU A 315 16.71 -2.65 0.12
N LEU A 316 17.90 -3.20 0.37
CA LEU A 316 18.14 -4.65 0.39
C LEU A 316 17.30 -5.38 1.44
N THR A 317 16.90 -4.73 2.53
CA THR A 317 16.03 -5.35 3.56
C THR A 317 14.63 -5.69 3.03
N PHE A 318 14.24 -5.12 1.89
CA PHE A 318 12.93 -5.36 1.26
C PHE A 318 12.95 -6.52 0.26
N ALA A 319 14.12 -7.04 -0.13
CA ALA A 319 14.24 -8.03 -1.20
C ALA A 319 13.33 -9.26 -1.00
N SER A 320 13.16 -9.72 0.25
CA SER A 320 12.30 -10.86 0.58
C SER A 320 10.79 -10.61 0.43
N GLN A 321 10.38 -9.38 0.16
CA GLN A 321 8.98 -8.99 -0.03
C GLN A 321 8.56 -8.99 -1.52
N PHE A 322 9.51 -9.19 -2.43
CA PHE A 322 9.28 -9.29 -3.87
C PHE A 322 9.05 -10.75 -4.28
N ASP A 323 8.26 -10.98 -5.33
CA ASP A 323 7.97 -12.33 -5.82
C ASP A 323 9.23 -13.04 -6.32
N LYS A 324 10.16 -12.28 -6.91
CA LYS A 324 11.42 -12.76 -7.46
C LYS A 324 12.56 -11.80 -7.11
N VAL A 325 13.74 -12.39 -6.86
CA VAL A 325 15.00 -11.66 -6.71
C VAL A 325 15.94 -12.13 -7.82
N VAL A 326 16.48 -11.21 -8.61
CA VAL A 326 17.48 -11.49 -9.64
C VAL A 326 18.79 -10.84 -9.22
N VAL A 327 19.83 -11.66 -9.04
CA VAL A 327 21.17 -11.16 -8.68
C VAL A 327 21.90 -10.77 -9.96
N ASN A 328 22.38 -9.53 -10.03
CA ASN A 328 23.07 -8.98 -11.20
C ASN A 328 24.60 -8.99 -11.02
N ASP A 329 25.16 -10.19 -10.90
CA ASP A 329 26.61 -10.45 -10.95
C ASP A 329 27.14 -10.40 -12.39
N ASP A 330 26.37 -10.95 -13.33
CA ASP A 330 26.60 -10.93 -14.77
C ASP A 330 25.35 -10.37 -15.48
N LEU A 331 25.56 -9.31 -16.27
CA LEU A 331 24.46 -8.56 -16.89
C LEU A 331 23.66 -9.41 -17.88
N ASP A 332 24.32 -10.27 -18.67
CA ASP A 332 23.64 -11.04 -19.71
C ASP A 332 22.87 -12.23 -19.13
N LYS A 333 23.39 -12.82 -18.05
CA LYS A 333 22.63 -13.81 -17.25
C LYS A 333 21.42 -13.16 -16.59
N ALA A 334 21.58 -12.02 -15.92
CA ALA A 334 20.48 -11.33 -15.25
C ALA A 334 19.36 -10.91 -16.23
N LYS A 335 19.73 -10.45 -17.43
CA LYS A 335 18.80 -10.19 -18.53
C LYS A 335 18.02 -11.44 -18.92
N THR A 336 18.72 -12.54 -19.18
CA THR A 336 18.12 -13.81 -19.60
C THR A 336 17.18 -14.37 -18.54
N GLU A 337 17.59 -14.35 -17.27
CA GLU A 337 16.77 -14.80 -16.14
C GLU A 337 15.50 -13.96 -15.99
N THR A 338 15.64 -12.62 -16.04
CA THR A 338 14.50 -11.70 -15.95
C THR A 338 13.51 -11.92 -17.08
N LEU A 339 14.00 -12.12 -18.31
CA LEU A 339 13.15 -12.44 -19.46
C LEU A 339 12.34 -13.72 -19.24
N GLN A 340 12.99 -14.79 -18.76
CA GLN A 340 12.33 -16.08 -18.51
C GLN A 340 11.22 -15.93 -17.46
N ILE A 341 11.51 -15.25 -16.35
CA ILE A 341 10.55 -14.95 -15.29
C ILE A 341 9.32 -14.22 -15.85
N ILE A 342 9.53 -13.18 -16.66
CA ILE A 342 8.43 -12.40 -17.24
C ILE A 342 7.64 -13.24 -18.24
N GLN A 343 8.31 -14.00 -19.10
CA GLN A 343 7.63 -14.86 -20.07
C GLN A 343 6.77 -15.92 -19.38
N GLU A 344 7.26 -16.55 -18.31
CA GLU A 344 6.49 -17.49 -17.51
C GLU A 344 5.26 -16.81 -16.90
N PHE A 345 5.47 -15.64 -16.28
CA PHE A 345 4.37 -14.87 -15.70
C PHE A 345 3.33 -14.44 -16.73
N LEU A 346 3.72 -14.07 -17.95
CA LEU A 346 2.77 -13.65 -18.98
C LEU A 346 2.04 -14.82 -19.67
N ARG A 347 2.55 -16.06 -19.56
CA ARG A 347 1.90 -17.28 -20.13
C ARG A 347 0.84 -17.86 -19.21
N ASN A 348 1.08 -17.79 -17.89
CA ASN A 348 0.10 -18.13 -16.86
C ASN A 348 -1.02 -17.09 -16.82
#